data_AF-I0L4U3-F1
#
_entry.id   AF-I0L4U3-F1
#
_cell.length_a   1.000
_cell.length_b   1.000
_cell.length_c   1.000
_cell.angle_alpha   90.00
_cell.angle_beta   90.00
_cell.angle_gamma   90.00
#
_symmetry.space_group_name_H-M   'P 1'
#
loop_
_entity.id
_entity.type
_entity.pdbx_description
1 polymer ?
#
loop_
_entity_poly.entity_id
_entity_poly.type
_entity_poly.pdbx_seq_one_letter_code
_entity_poly.pdbx_strand_id
1 'polypeptide(L)' 'MRGRRLPHLATRPTWRCQSCGIAWPCSAAKLSLLGQYRENRPALVAYLMTLRDEAAEQHHGTTAADLDDRFVAWARPR' A
#
# COMPACT_ATOMS: atom_id res chain seq x y z
N MET A 1 -9.90 25.33 11.36
CA MET A 1 -8.75 24.87 10.56
C MET A 1 -9.25 23.84 9.55
N ARG A 2 -9.14 24.09 8.24
CA ARG A 2 -9.49 23.08 7.22
C ARG A 2 -8.45 21.97 7.32
N GLY A 3 -8.81 20.85 7.96
CA GLY A 3 -7.95 19.68 8.05
C GLY A 3 -7.46 19.33 6.65
N ARG A 4 -6.15 19.46 6.43
CA ARG A 4 -5.51 19.05 5.17
C ARG A 4 -5.82 17.56 5.05
N ARG A 5 -6.68 17.17 4.11
CA ARG A 5 -6.91 15.75 3.84
C ARG A 5 -5.57 15.17 3.41
N LEU A 6 -4.91 14.47 4.32
CA LEU A 6 -3.63 13.86 4.04
C LEU A 6 -3.86 12.75 3.00
N PRO A 7 -2.96 12.62 2.02
CA PRO A 7 -3.06 11.52 1.09
C PRO A 7 -2.92 10.20 1.85
N HIS A 8 -3.60 9.15 1.40
CA HIS A 8 -3.57 7.83 2.05
C HIS A 8 -2.28 7.06 1.72
N LEU A 9 -1.13 7.67 1.97
CA LEU A 9 0.20 7.11 1.70
C LEU A 9 0.68 6.24 2.87
N ALA A 10 1.57 5.31 2.55
CA ALA A 10 2.28 4.51 3.55
C ALA A 10 3.32 5.38 4.26
N THR A 11 3.30 5.35 5.59
CA THR A 11 4.34 5.95 6.43
C THR A 11 5.40 4.90 6.75
N ARG A 12 6.67 5.30 6.70
CA ARG A 12 7.82 4.43 7.05
C ARG A 12 8.37 4.87 8.41
N PRO A 13 8.81 3.95 9.29
CA PRO A 13 8.92 2.50 9.11
C PRO A 13 7.66 1.71 9.52
N THR A 14 6.61 2.37 10.01
CA THR A 14 5.46 1.67 10.64
C THR A 14 4.45 1.07 9.67
N TRP A 15 4.56 1.36 8.37
CA TRP A 15 3.66 0.90 7.30
C TRP A 15 2.17 1.16 7.61
N ARG A 16 1.90 2.33 8.22
CA ARG A 16 0.57 2.83 8.53
C ARG A 16 0.15 3.92 7.57
N CYS A 17 -1.15 4.06 7.35
CA CYS A 17 -1.69 5.11 6.52
C CYS A 17 -1.55 6.46 7.21
N GLN A 18 -0.95 7.44 6.54
CA GLN A 18 -0.77 8.80 7.08
C GLN A 18 -2.09 9.49 7.46
N SER A 19 -3.16 9.19 6.70
CA SER A 19 -4.48 9.79 6.90
C SER A 19 -5.34 9.01 7.89
N CYS A 20 -5.34 7.67 7.81
CA CYS A 20 -6.19 6.82 8.65
C CYS A 20 -5.55 6.35 9.96
N GLY A 21 -4.21 6.32 10.06
CA GLY A 21 -3.48 5.72 11.20
C GLY A 21 -3.52 4.19 11.28
N ILE A 22 -4.33 3.53 10.44
CA ILE A 22 -4.42 2.05 10.38
C ILE A 22 -3.34 1.44 9.49
N ALA A 23 -3.26 0.11 9.51
CA ALA A 23 -2.44 -0.69 8.61
C ALA A 23 -2.64 -0.28 7.13
N TRP A 24 -1.56 0.14 6.46
CA TRP A 24 -1.58 0.37 5.02
C TRP A 24 -1.39 -0.97 4.29
N PRO A 25 -2.10 -1.28 3.18
CA PRO A 25 -3.00 -0.41 2.42
C PRO A 25 -4.43 -0.38 2.98
N CYS A 26 -4.90 0.82 3.31
CA CYS A 26 -6.30 1.06 3.70
C CYS A 26 -7.23 1.11 2.47
N SER A 27 -8.53 0.90 2.65
CA SER A 27 -9.50 0.88 1.54
C SER A 27 -9.45 2.14 0.65
N ALA A 28 -9.27 3.32 1.25
CA ALA A 28 -9.14 4.57 0.51
C ALA A 28 -7.83 4.64 -0.31
N ALA A 29 -6.72 4.13 0.23
CA ALA A 29 -5.46 4.02 -0.53
C ALA A 29 -5.63 3.07 -1.73
N LYS A 30 -6.28 1.92 -1.52
CA LYS A 30 -6.56 0.95 -2.58
C LYS A 30 -7.36 1.59 -3.71
N LEU A 31 -8.47 2.26 -3.40
CA LEU A 31 -9.31 2.96 -4.38
C LEU A 31 -8.54 4.08 -5.12
N SER A 32 -7.76 4.87 -4.39
CA SER A 32 -6.95 5.94 -4.99
C SER A 32 -5.90 5.39 -5.96
N LEU A 33 -5.23 4.30 -5.59
CA LEU A 33 -4.26 3.62 -6.45
C LEU A 33 -4.92 2.97 -7.67
N LEU A 34 -6.08 2.32 -7.50
CA LEU A 34 -6.84 1.77 -8.63
C LEU A 34 -7.27 2.84 -9.61
N GLY A 35 -7.69 4.01 -9.12
CA GLY A 35 -8.06 5.15 -9.96
C GLY A 35 -6.86 5.72 -10.72
N GLN A 36 -5.74 5.91 -10.03
CA GLN A 36 -4.51 6.45 -10.63
C GLN A 36 -3.89 5.51 -11.68
N TYR A 37 -3.91 4.20 -11.41
CA TYR A 37 -3.32 3.18 -12.28
C TYR A 37 -4.36 2.42 -13.11
N ARG A 38 -5.55 3.00 -13.32
CA ARG A 38 -6.65 2.33 -14.04
C ARG A 38 -6.23 1.88 -15.44
N GLU A 39 -5.35 2.63 -16.09
CA GLU A 39 -4.84 2.39 -17.46
C GLU A 39 -3.53 1.61 -17.46
N ASN A 40 -2.90 1.41 -16.29
CA ASN A 40 -1.61 0.74 -16.16
C ASN A 40 -1.55 -0.12 -14.90
N ARG A 41 -2.35 -1.19 -14.90
CA ARG A 41 -2.39 -2.20 -13.83
C ARG A 41 -1.01 -2.84 -13.55
N PRO A 42 -0.17 -3.16 -14.56
CA PRO A 42 1.16 -3.71 -14.30
C PRO A 42 2.05 -2.75 -13.50
N ALA A 43 2.00 -1.44 -13.79
CA ALA A 43 2.75 -0.44 -13.02
C ALA A 43 2.29 -0.35 -11.56
N LEU A 44 0.99 -0.52 -11.29
CA LEU A 44 0.48 -0.61 -9.91
C LEU A 44 1.08 -1.80 -9.17
N VAL A 45 1.08 -2.99 -9.79
CA VAL A 45 1.61 -4.19 -9.18
C VAL A 45 3.11 -4.04 -8.92
N ALA A 46 3.87 -3.51 -9.89
CA ALA A 46 5.31 -3.25 -9.72
C ALA A 46 5.59 -2.29 -8.57
N TYR A 47 4.83 -1.19 -8.46
CA TYR A 47 4.93 -0.25 -7.35
C TYR A 47 4.65 -0.91 -5.99
N LEU A 48 3.62 -1.75 -5.91
CA LEU A 48 3.26 -2.47 -4.68
C LEU A 48 4.31 -3.52 -4.29
N MET A 49 4.95 -4.17 -5.26
CA MET A 49 6.07 -5.09 -5.01
C MET A 49 7.26 -4.36 -4.39
N THR A 50 7.64 -3.19 -4.92
CA THR A 50 8.71 -2.38 -4.34
C THR A 50 8.41 -2.01 -2.89
N LEU A 51 7.19 -1.56 -2.59
CA LEU A 51 6.78 -1.26 -1.22
C LEU A 51 6.78 -2.50 -0.32
N ARG A 52 6.41 -3.67 -0.85
CA ARG A 52 6.43 -4.95 -0.12
C ARG A 52 7.85 -5.37 0.23
N ASP A 53 8.82 -5.21 -0.66
CA ASP A 53 10.23 -5.49 -0.37
C ASP A 53 10.80 -4.52 0.68
N GLU A 54 10.54 -3.22 0.55
CA GLU A 54 10.91 -2.26 1.59
C GLU A 54 10.27 -2.60 2.94
N ALA A 55 9.01 -3.07 2.94
CA ALA A 55 8.31 -3.48 4.16
C ALA A 55 8.92 -4.74 4.77
N ALA A 56 9.36 -5.68 3.94
CA ALA A 56 10.04 -6.89 4.38
C ALA A 56 11.40 -6.57 5.02
N GLU A 57 12.15 -5.61 4.48
CA GLU A 57 13.41 -5.15 5.08
C GLU A 57 13.22 -4.52 6.47
N GLN A 58 12.12 -3.80 6.67
CA GLN A 58 11.81 -3.12 7.94
C GLN A 58 11.14 -4.03 8.98
N HIS A 59 10.45 -5.10 8.55
CA HIS A 59 9.78 -6.06 9.41
C HIS A 59 10.53 -7.41 9.41
N HIS A 60 11.57 -7.52 10.24
CA HIS A 60 12.38 -8.74 10.42
C HIS A 60 11.62 -9.98 10.97
N GLY A 61 10.28 -9.95 11.06
CA GLY A 61 9.45 -11.05 11.59
C GLY A 61 8.11 -11.26 10.89
N THR A 62 7.77 -10.49 9.86
CA THR A 62 6.55 -10.72 9.06
C THR A 62 6.90 -11.62 7.88
N THR A 63 6.10 -12.65 7.61
CA THR A 63 6.41 -13.53 6.49
C THR A 63 6.20 -12.82 5.15
N ALA A 64 7.06 -13.15 4.18
CA ALA A 64 6.97 -12.67 2.81
C ALA A 64 5.57 -12.86 2.18
N ALA A 65 4.87 -13.94 2.58
CA ALA A 65 3.54 -14.29 2.10
C ALA A 65 2.45 -13.37 2.67
N ASP A 66 2.52 -13.03 3.97
CA ASP A 66 1.58 -12.10 4.60
C ASP A 66 1.67 -10.68 4.01
N LEU A 67 2.88 -10.27 3.62
CA LEU A 67 3.09 -8.99 2.94
C LEU A 67 2.59 -9.04 1.49
N ASP A 68 2.77 -10.14 0.76
CA ASP A 68 2.25 -10.27 -0.61
C ASP A 68 0.72 -10.26 -0.64
N ASP A 69 0.07 -11.00 0.26
CA ASP A 69 -1.39 -11.01 0.37
C ASP A 69 -1.93 -9.60 0.70
N ARG A 70 -1.30 -8.93 1.67
CA ARG A 70 -1.70 -7.60 2.10
C ARG A 70 -1.48 -6.52 1.02
N PHE A 71 -0.32 -6.51 0.37
CA PHE A 71 0.08 -5.46 -0.57
C PHE A 71 -0.42 -5.71 -1.99
N VAL A 72 -0.37 -6.96 -2.48
CA VAL A 72 -0.47 -7.28 -3.91
C VAL A 72 -1.74 -8.07 -4.25
N ALA A 73 -2.25 -8.97 -3.38
CA ALA A 73 -3.32 -9.89 -3.77
C ALA A 73 -4.60 -9.19 -4.28
N TRP A 74 -4.94 -8.03 -3.74
CA TRP A 74 -6.09 -7.24 -4.18
C TRP A 74 -5.83 -6.45 -5.49
N ALA A 75 -4.57 -6.25 -5.86
CA ALA A 75 -4.15 -5.46 -7.01
C ALA A 75 -3.87 -6.30 -8.27
N ARG A 76 -3.72 -7.62 -8.12
CA ARG A 76 -3.62 -8.53 -9.27
C ARG A 76 -4.99 -8.62 -9.98
N PRO A 77 -5.04 -8.44 -11.31
CA PRO A 77 -6.21 -8.86 -12.08
C PRO A 77 -6.37 -10.37 -11.88
N ARG A 78 -7.58 -10.79 -11.53
CA ARG A 78 -7.93 -12.18 -11.31
C ARG A 78 -8.36 -12.82 -12.62
#